data_AF-B8LRR0-F1
#
_entry.id   AF-B8LRR0-F1
#
_cell.length_a   1.000
_cell.length_b   1.000
_cell.length_c   1.000
_cell.angle_alpha   90.00
_cell.angle_beta   90.00
_cell.angle_gamma   90.00
#
_symmetry.space_group_name_H-M   'P 1'
#
loop_
_entity.id
_entity.type
_entity.pdbx_description
1 polymer ?
#
loop_
_entity_poly.entity_id
_entity_poly.type
_entity_poly.pdbx_seq_one_letter_code
_entity_poly.pdbx_strand_id
1 'polypeptide(L)'
;MVSPIAVCVRLPPHYAIEAPILRYGRYCGVFYTGCHGEAPCDGLDSCCKNHDYCVARTRNYLNIQCNQQLLSCLSSYLSSGQAQFRGSQCRSQTVVDTIDFAIKLGLWIGGRIPLQDLQNSSSASTVFHGP
;
A
#
# COMPACT_ATOMS: atom_id res chain seq x y z
N MET A 1 10.74 17.53 13.45
CA MET A 1 10.17 16.17 13.28
C MET A 1 8.81 16.35 12.64
N VAL A 2 8.57 15.76 11.47
CA VAL A 2 7.22 15.79 10.86
C VAL A 2 6.37 14.76 11.61
N SER A 3 5.21 15.19 12.11
CA SER A 3 4.27 14.29 12.77
C SER A 3 3.81 13.21 11.78
N PRO A 4 3.72 11.93 12.21
CA PRO A 4 3.26 10.87 11.33
C PRO A 4 1.81 11.11 10.91
N ILE A 5 1.49 10.81 9.65
CA ILE A 5 0.17 11.05 9.07
C ILE A 5 -0.47 9.70 8.74
N ALA A 6 -1.68 9.45 9.22
CA ALA A 6 -2.53 8.35 8.76
C ALA A 6 -3.84 8.93 8.25
N VAL A 7 -3.92 9.13 6.94
CA VAL A 7 -5.12 9.52 6.22
C VAL A 7 -5.53 8.36 5.31
N CYS A 8 -6.69 7.79 5.61
CA CYS A 8 -7.35 6.79 4.78
C CYS A 8 -8.67 7.38 4.30
N VAL A 9 -8.72 7.78 3.02
CA VAL A 9 -9.98 8.16 2.41
C VAL A 9 -10.73 6.89 2.07
N ARG A 10 -11.77 6.57 2.84
CA ARG A 10 -12.71 5.50 2.48
C ARG A 10 -13.64 6.06 1.41
N LEU A 11 -13.31 5.86 0.13
CA LEU A 11 -14.19 6.26 -0.95
C LEU A 11 -15.46 5.39 -0.92
N PRO A 12 -16.66 5.98 -1.08
CA PRO A 12 -17.88 5.22 -1.28
C PRO A 12 -17.76 4.39 -2.58
N PRO A 13 -18.45 3.23 -2.69
CA PRO A 13 -18.29 2.29 -3.79
C PRO A 13 -18.51 2.90 -5.18
N HIS A 14 -19.24 4.01 -5.28
CA HIS A 14 -19.49 4.73 -6.53
C HIS A 14 -18.31 5.58 -7.05
N TYR A 15 -17.25 5.77 -6.27
CA TYR A 15 -16.09 6.63 -6.59
C TYR A 15 -14.77 5.86 -6.70
N ALA A 16 -14.80 4.58 -7.07
CA ALA A 16 -13.62 3.70 -7.15
C ALA A 16 -12.55 4.12 -8.20
N ILE A 17 -12.78 5.17 -9.00
CA ILE A 17 -11.85 5.65 -10.04
C ILE A 17 -10.90 6.73 -9.52
N GLU A 18 -11.17 7.34 -8.35
CA GLU A 18 -10.13 8.09 -7.64
C GLU A 18 -9.25 7.07 -6.90
N ALA A 19 -8.01 6.88 -7.34
CA ALA A 19 -7.05 6.12 -6.55
C ALA A 19 -7.05 6.71 -5.12
N PRO A 20 -7.31 5.90 -4.07
CA PRO A 20 -7.44 6.44 -2.72
C PRO A 20 -6.20 7.24 -2.38
N ILE A 21 -6.37 8.49 -1.93
CA ILE A 21 -5.28 9.30 -1.38
C ILE A 21 -4.90 8.68 -0.03
N LEU A 22 -4.14 7.58 -0.07
CA LEU A 22 -3.57 6.93 1.10
C LEU A 22 -2.25 7.63 1.44
N ARG A 23 -2.18 8.15 2.66
CA ARG A 23 -0.91 8.52 3.31
C ARG A 23 -0.90 7.89 4.68
N TYR A 24 -0.09 6.87 4.85
CA TYR A 24 0.03 6.16 6.11
C TYR A 24 1.47 6.18 6.61
N GLY A 25 1.65 6.53 7.89
CA GLY A 25 2.94 6.62 8.52
C GLY A 25 3.78 7.75 7.93
N ARG A 26 4.99 7.41 7.47
CA ARG A 26 5.92 8.31 6.78
C ARG A 26 6.20 7.87 5.35
N TYR A 27 5.94 6.61 5.01
CA TYR A 27 6.42 5.98 3.77
C TYR A 27 5.31 5.37 2.91
N CYS A 28 4.11 5.12 3.43
CA CYS A 28 3.07 4.49 2.62
C CYS A 28 2.22 5.52 1.87
N GLY A 29 2.50 5.72 0.58
CA GLY A 29 1.65 6.51 -0.31
C GLY A 29 2.28 6.77 -1.67
N VAL A 30 1.45 7.08 -2.68
CA VAL A 30 1.95 7.40 -4.03
C VAL A 30 2.61 8.79 -4.01
N PHE A 31 3.84 8.88 -4.52
CA PHE A 31 4.69 10.08 -4.45
C PHE A 31 4.85 10.63 -3.02
N TYR A 32 4.83 9.74 -2.03
CA TYR A 32 4.94 10.07 -0.61
C TYR A 32 5.99 9.17 0.03
N THR A 33 7.03 9.77 0.61
CA THR A 33 8.11 9.03 1.28
C THR A 33 8.69 9.85 2.43
N GLY A 34 9.31 9.18 3.39
CA GLY A 34 9.93 9.80 4.56
C GLY A 34 11.29 10.41 4.25
N CYS A 35 11.78 11.25 5.16
CA CYS A 35 13.13 11.81 5.04
C CYS A 35 14.21 10.74 5.32
N HIS A 36 15.41 10.95 4.77
CA HIS A 36 16.53 10.05 5.02
C HIS A 36 16.80 9.89 6.53
N GLY A 37 16.90 8.65 6.99
CA GLY A 37 17.16 8.32 8.40
C GLY A 37 15.92 8.32 9.31
N GLU A 38 14.74 8.71 8.85
CA GLU A 38 13.54 8.63 9.69
C GLU A 38 13.15 7.17 9.93
N ALA A 39 12.89 6.81 11.19
CA ALA A 39 12.36 5.49 11.52
C ALA A 39 10.94 5.33 10.94
N PRO A 40 10.54 4.12 10.50
CA PRO A 40 9.13 3.87 10.23
C PRO A 40 8.29 3.99 11.51
N CYS A 41 7.02 4.34 11.36
CA CYS A 41 6.09 4.53 12.47
C CYS A 41 5.67 3.22 13.14
N ASP A 42 5.55 2.15 12.36
CA ASP A 42 5.22 0.79 12.79
C ASP A 42 5.73 -0.25 11.78
N GLY A 43 5.35 -1.52 11.96
CA GLY A 43 5.73 -2.61 11.05
C GLY A 43 5.17 -2.45 9.63
N LEU A 44 3.99 -1.84 9.46
CA LEU A 44 3.39 -1.60 8.14
C LEU A 44 4.17 -0.52 7.40
N ASP A 45 4.44 0.61 8.06
CA ASP A 45 5.22 1.71 7.49
C ASP A 45 6.66 1.28 7.15
N SER A 46 7.20 0.31 7.88
CA SER A 46 8.49 -0.34 7.56
C SER A 46 8.47 -1.08 6.23
N CYS A 47 7.36 -1.77 5.90
CA CYS A 47 7.20 -2.41 4.59
C CYS A 47 7.28 -1.38 3.45
N CYS A 48 6.60 -0.24 3.61
CA CYS A 48 6.61 0.82 2.60
C CYS A 48 7.99 1.49 2.48
N LYS A 49 8.68 1.75 3.60
CA LYS A 49 10.05 2.28 3.58
C LYS A 49 10.99 1.40 2.73
N ASN A 50 10.91 0.09 2.92
CA ASN A 50 11.73 -0.86 2.17
C ASN A 50 11.36 -0.89 0.67
N HIS A 51 10.06 -0.78 0.35
CA HIS A 51 9.60 -0.68 -1.04
C HIS A 51 10.10 0.59 -1.71
N ASP A 52 9.97 1.76 -1.06
CA ASP A 52 10.47 3.04 -1.56
C ASP A 52 11.96 2.97 -1.89
N TYR A 53 12.77 2.41 -0.99
CA TYR A 53 14.20 2.21 -1.22
C TYR A 53 14.50 1.25 -2.37
N CYS A 54 13.72 0.18 -2.51
CA CYS A 54 13.84 -0.75 -3.64
C CYS A 54 13.51 -0.05 -4.97
N VAL A 55 12.41 0.70 -5.02
CA VAL A 55 11.99 1.45 -6.21
C VAL A 55 13.00 2.54 -6.55
N ALA A 56 13.51 3.29 -5.57
CA ALA A 56 14.54 4.30 -5.78
C ALA A 56 15.84 3.70 -6.35
N ARG A 57 16.26 2.54 -5.84
CA ARG A 57 17.46 1.83 -6.31
C ARG A 57 17.29 1.28 -7.73
N THR A 58 16.12 0.75 -8.06
CA THR A 58 15.83 0.17 -9.37
C THR A 58 15.35 1.19 -10.40
N ARG A 59 14.97 2.39 -9.94
CA ARG A 59 14.31 3.46 -10.72
C ARG A 59 13.07 2.98 -11.47
N ASN A 60 12.36 1.99 -10.91
CA ASN A 60 11.24 1.36 -11.59
C ASN A 60 10.18 0.89 -10.59
N TYR A 61 9.09 1.66 -10.48
CA TYR A 61 7.95 1.27 -9.64
C TYR A 61 7.34 -0.07 -10.08
N LEU A 62 7.41 -0.45 -11.36
CA LEU A 62 6.89 -1.71 -11.88
C LEU A 62 7.86 -2.90 -11.69
N ASN A 63 8.93 -2.74 -10.92
CA ASN A 63 9.83 -3.83 -10.60
C ASN A 63 9.09 -4.93 -9.82
N ILE A 64 8.95 -6.13 -10.41
CA ILE A 64 8.20 -7.24 -9.81
C ILE A 64 8.73 -7.62 -8.43
N GLN A 65 10.06 -7.64 -8.25
CA GLN A 65 10.67 -8.02 -6.98
C GLN A 65 10.33 -7.02 -5.87
N CYS A 66 10.45 -5.72 -6.12
CA CYS A 66 10.08 -4.71 -5.12
C CYS A 66 8.61 -4.85 -4.70
N ASN A 67 7.71 -5.01 -5.66
CA ASN A 67 6.28 -5.11 -5.40
C ASN A 67 5.89 -6.42 -4.68
N GLN A 68 6.44 -7.57 -5.08
CA GLN A 68 6.19 -8.84 -4.41
C GLN A 68 6.71 -8.85 -2.96
N GLN A 69 7.88 -8.25 -2.72
CA GLN A 69 8.42 -8.08 -1.37
C GLN A 69 7.51 -7.20 -0.51
N LEU A 70 6.97 -6.11 -1.06
CA LEU A 70 5.98 -5.28 -0.38
C LEU A 70 4.73 -6.09 -0.02
N LEU A 71 4.11 -6.78 -0.99
CA LEU A 71 2.89 -7.55 -0.75
C LEU A 71 3.08 -8.66 0.31
N SER A 72 4.22 -9.36 0.27
CA SER A 72 4.57 -10.38 1.26
C SER A 72 4.77 -9.77 2.66
N CYS A 73 5.42 -8.61 2.74
CA CYS A 73 5.64 -7.90 4.00
C CYS A 73 4.32 -7.44 4.63
N LEU A 74 3.41 -6.85 3.83
CA LEU A 74 2.10 -6.39 4.30
C LEU A 74 1.23 -7.55 4.80
N SER A 75 1.23 -8.68 4.08
CA SER A 75 0.54 -9.90 4.51
C SER A 75 1.10 -10.40 5.85
N SER A 76 2.42 -10.45 5.99
CA SER A 76 3.08 -10.87 7.23
C SER A 76 2.76 -9.93 8.40
N TYR A 77 2.72 -8.61 8.17
CA TYR A 77 2.32 -7.63 9.18
C TYR A 77 0.89 -7.88 9.66
N LEU A 78 -0.09 -8.08 8.76
CA LEU A 78 -1.46 -8.40 9.16
C LEU A 78 -1.54 -9.68 9.99
N SER A 79 -0.88 -10.75 9.55
CA SER A 79 -0.87 -12.04 10.26
C SER A 79 -0.18 -11.96 11.63
N SER A 80 0.77 -11.05 11.80
CA SER A 80 1.46 -10.86 13.09
C SER A 80 0.60 -10.23 14.18
N GLY A 81 -0.49 -9.54 13.81
CA GLY A 81 -1.31 -8.79 14.76
C GLY A 81 -0.60 -7.62 15.43
N GLN A 82 0.54 -7.16 14.88
CA GLN A 82 1.28 -6.02 15.40
C GLN A 82 0.40 -4.76 15.47
N ALA A 83 0.59 -3.98 16.54
CA ALA A 83 -0.14 -2.75 16.75
C ALA A 83 0.34 -1.64 15.81
N GLN A 84 -0.61 -0.79 15.41
CA GLN A 84 -0.31 0.44 14.68
C GLN A 84 0.31 1.49 15.60
N PHE A 85 0.99 2.47 15.02
CA PHE A 85 1.45 3.62 15.79
C PHE A 85 0.28 4.38 16.44
N ARG A 86 0.53 4.95 17.62
CA ARG A 86 -0.48 5.65 18.41
C ARG A 86 -1.06 6.84 17.64
N GLY A 87 -2.39 6.95 17.62
CA GLY A 87 -3.10 8.06 16.97
C GLY A 87 -3.45 7.81 15.50
N SER A 88 -3.09 6.64 14.94
CA SER A 88 -3.57 6.22 13.63
C SER A 88 -5.10 6.25 13.56
N GLN A 89 -5.64 6.93 12.55
CA GLN A 89 -7.07 6.96 12.23
C GLN A 89 -7.47 5.87 11.22
N CYS A 90 -6.49 5.09 10.75
CA CYS A 90 -6.66 4.04 9.75
C CYS A 90 -6.68 2.67 10.40
N ARG A 91 -7.48 1.73 9.90
CA ARG A 91 -7.35 0.31 10.26
C ARG A 91 -6.27 -0.36 9.42
N SER A 92 -5.40 -1.16 10.05
CA SER A 92 -4.34 -1.93 9.34
C SER A 92 -4.86 -2.65 8.09
N GLN A 93 -5.98 -3.36 8.22
CA GLN A 93 -6.58 -4.12 7.12
C GLN A 93 -6.90 -3.22 5.92
N THR A 94 -7.55 -2.07 6.16
CA THR A 94 -7.90 -1.12 5.11
C THR A 94 -6.68 -0.54 4.39
N VAL A 95 -5.61 -0.25 5.13
CA VAL A 95 -4.35 0.24 4.56
C VAL A 95 -3.74 -0.82 3.64
N VAL A 96 -3.62 -2.06 4.13
CA VAL A 96 -3.03 -3.16 3.37
C VAL A 96 -3.84 -3.51 2.13
N ASP A 97 -5.16 -3.59 2.26
CA ASP A 97 -6.09 -3.85 1.15
C ASP A 97 -5.98 -2.77 0.05
N THR A 98 -5.86 -1.50 0.46
CA THR A 98 -5.68 -0.37 -0.46
C THR A 98 -4.34 -0.46 -1.21
N ILE A 99 -3.26 -0.78 -0.50
CA ILE A 99 -1.93 -0.92 -1.11
C ILE A 99 -1.88 -2.14 -2.04
N ASP A 100 -2.42 -3.29 -1.61
CA ASP A 100 -2.49 -4.52 -2.42
C ASP A 100 -3.19 -4.26 -3.75
N PHE A 101 -4.35 -3.60 -3.72
CA PHE A 101 -5.08 -3.22 -4.92
C PHE A 101 -4.28 -2.28 -5.82
N ALA A 102 -3.72 -1.19 -5.28
CA ALA A 102 -2.97 -0.21 -6.07
C ALA A 102 -1.72 -0.83 -6.73
N ILE A 103 -1.00 -1.69 -6.01
CA ILE A 103 0.19 -2.38 -6.52
C ILE A 103 -0.20 -3.35 -7.63
N LYS A 104 -1.19 -4.22 -7.41
CA LYS A 104 -1.65 -5.17 -8.43
C LYS A 104 -2.21 -4.44 -9.65
N LEU A 105 -2.95 -3.35 -9.47
CA LEU A 105 -3.49 -2.56 -10.57
C LEU A 105 -2.35 -1.96 -11.40
N GLY A 106 -1.35 -1.37 -10.76
CA GLY A 106 -0.17 -0.84 -11.44
C GLY A 106 0.62 -1.90 -12.21
N LEU A 107 0.83 -3.07 -11.61
CA LEU A 107 1.49 -4.20 -12.28
C LEU A 107 0.68 -4.72 -13.47
N TRP A 108 -0.65 -4.78 -13.37
CA TRP A 108 -1.52 -5.22 -14.45
C TRP A 108 -1.51 -4.22 -15.62
N ILE A 109 -1.72 -2.93 -15.37
CA ILE A 109 -1.65 -1.87 -16.42
C ILE A 109 -0.26 -1.85 -17.05
N GLY A 110 0.79 -2.09 -16.25
CA GLY A 110 2.17 -2.19 -16.72
C GLY A 110 2.53 -3.48 -17.45
N GLY A 111 1.58 -4.39 -17.68
CA GLY A 111 1.78 -5.65 -18.38
C GLY A 111 2.71 -6.64 -17.65
N ARG A 112 2.76 -6.57 -16.32
CA ARG A 112 3.68 -7.38 -15.49
C ARG A 112 3.02 -8.59 -14.83
N ILE A 113 1.70 -8.56 -14.68
CA ILE A 113 0.88 -9.66 -14.16
C ILE A 113 -0.39 -9.80 -15.00
N PRO A 114 -0.99 -11.01 -15.08
CA PRO A 114 -2.26 -11.19 -15.75
C PRO A 114 -3.43 -10.65 -14.91
N LEU A 115 -4.59 -10.46 -15.55
CA LEU A 115 -5.79 -9.93 -14.89
C LEU A 115 -6.26 -10.79 -13.71
N GLN A 116 -6.05 -12.11 -13.75
CA GLN A 116 -6.45 -13.00 -12.67
C GLN A 116 -5.75 -12.64 -11.34
N ASP A 117 -4.48 -12.22 -11.38
CA ASP A 117 -3.74 -11.83 -10.19
C ASP A 117 -4.26 -10.54 -9.57
N LEU A 118 -4.77 -9.61 -10.39
CA LEU A 118 -5.50 -8.43 -9.91
C LEU A 118 -6.83 -8.82 -9.26
N GLN A 119 -7.58 -9.75 -9.87
CA GLN A 119 -8.86 -10.23 -9.34
C GLN A 119 -8.71 -10.99 -8.00
N ASN A 120 -7.54 -11.58 -7.74
CA ASN A 120 -7.20 -12.21 -6.46
C ASN A 120 -6.93 -11.20 -5.32
N SER A 121 -7.05 -9.89 -5.56
CA SER A 121 -7.04 -8.89 -4.49
C SER A 121 -8.35 -8.90 -3.71
N SER A 122 -8.26 -8.90 -2.38
CA SER A 122 -9.41 -8.79 -1.45
C SER A 122 -10.32 -7.58 -1.75
N SER A 123 -9.78 -6.54 -2.37
CA SER A 123 -10.49 -5.31 -2.75
C SER A 123 -11.02 -5.32 -4.19
N ALA A 124 -10.57 -6.26 -5.04
CA ALA A 124 -11.02 -6.32 -6.43
C ALA A 124 -12.50 -6.69 -6.55
N SER A 125 -13.03 -7.49 -5.61
CA SER A 125 -14.44 -7.87 -5.60
C SER A 125 -15.39 -6.66 -5.49
N THR A 126 -15.00 -5.59 -4.78
CA THR A 126 -15.82 -4.38 -4.65
C THR A 126 -15.68 -3.41 -5.83
N VAL A 127 -14.62 -3.53 -6.63
CA VAL A 127 -14.35 -2.66 -7.80
C VAL A 127 -14.93 -3.26 -9.09
N PHE A 128 -14.88 -4.58 -9.26
CA PHE A 128 -15.32 -5.26 -10.49
C PHE A 128 -16.72 -5.88 -10.40
N HIS A 129 -17.21 -6.21 -9.20
CA HIS A 129 -18.54 -6.77 -9.00
C HIS A 129 -19.41 -5.76 -8.26
N GLY A 130 -19.69 -4.61 -8.88
CA GLY A 130 -20.79 -3.75 -8.41
C GLY A 130 -22.06 -4.58 -8.12
N PRO A 131 -22.99 -4.06 -7.29
CA PRO A 131 -24.08 -4.84 -6.71
C PRO A 131 -24.83 -5.72 -7.70
#